data_AF-A0A0R0LM15-F1
#
_entry.id   AF-A0A0R0LM15-F1
#
_cell.length_a   1.000
_cell.length_b   1.000
_cell.length_c   1.000
_cell.angle_alpha   90.00
_cell.angle_beta   90.00
_cell.angle_gamma   90.00
#
_symmetry.space_group_name_H-M   'P 1'
#
loop_
_entity.id
_entity.type
_entity.pdbx_description
1 polymer ?
#
loop_
_entity_poly.entity_id
_entity_poly.type
_entity_poly.pdbx_seq_one_letter_code
_entity_poly.pdbx_strand_id
1 'polypeptide(L)'
;MLGSESMSAATTTPQRLFFQYPVSLGRYKVRATRLDSKDTNSCVGQEVRWGEARGYLAGGVAFPDNVNLVAMRMRATDNLSQRSSRLINYIVTRKLPVWSADSGWSSAVTKRSIAWAYTDILRASYGAKLTDTRIDLAALAQLDQVWTSRGDKFDGVFDQQVTDWEALTRAARCGRAVPFL
;
A
#
# COMPACT_ATOMS: atom_id res chain seq x y z
N MET A 1 -21.18 29.54 -8.27
CA MET A 1 -20.36 29.29 -9.47
C MET A 1 -19.04 28.70 -8.98
N LEU A 2 -18.59 27.55 -9.50
CA LEU A 2 -17.42 26.82 -8.96
C LEU A 2 -16.08 27.27 -9.55
N GLY A 3 -16.10 27.99 -10.68
CA GLY A 3 -14.94 28.56 -11.35
C GLY A 3 -15.33 29.27 -12.65
N SER A 4 -14.39 30.01 -13.25
CA SER A 4 -14.53 30.65 -14.57
C SER A 4 -13.22 30.46 -15.32
N GLU A 5 -13.25 29.71 -16.42
CA GLU A 5 -12.06 29.36 -17.19
C GLU A 5 -12.21 29.83 -18.64
N SER A 6 -11.15 30.38 -19.20
CA SER A 6 -11.10 30.79 -20.60
C SER A 6 -9.84 30.26 -21.27
N MET A 7 -9.97 29.71 -22.47
CA MET A 7 -8.85 29.28 -23.30
C MET A 7 -8.94 29.96 -24.67
N SER A 8 -7.81 30.45 -25.17
CA SER A 8 -7.66 30.87 -26.56
C SER A 8 -6.44 30.15 -27.16
N ALA A 9 -6.62 29.55 -28.34
CA ALA A 9 -5.53 28.92 -29.08
C ALA A 9 -5.77 29.06 -30.59
N ALA A 10 -4.72 29.42 -31.32
CA ALA A 10 -4.75 29.55 -32.78
C ALA A 10 -4.42 28.20 -33.46
N THR A 11 -5.25 27.19 -33.24
CA THR A 11 -5.05 25.84 -33.81
C THR A 11 -6.37 25.21 -34.21
N THR A 12 -6.36 24.43 -35.29
CA THR A 12 -7.48 23.60 -35.75
C THR A 12 -7.46 22.19 -35.14
N THR A 13 -6.38 21.83 -34.43
CA THR A 13 -6.28 20.55 -33.72
C THR A 13 -7.18 20.56 -32.48
N PRO A 14 -8.11 19.60 -32.31
CA PRO A 14 -8.96 19.53 -31.13
C PRO A 14 -8.16 19.53 -29.83
N GLN A 15 -8.52 20.41 -28.90
CA GLN A 15 -7.88 20.53 -27.59
C GLN A 15 -8.76 19.88 -26.52
N ARG A 16 -8.17 19.00 -25.70
CA ARG A 16 -8.87 18.39 -24.55
C ARG A 16 -8.50 19.15 -23.27
N LEU A 17 -9.51 19.70 -22.61
CA LEU A 17 -9.35 20.43 -21.35
C LEU A 17 -9.92 19.62 -20.18
N PHE A 18 -9.27 19.76 -19.02
CA PHE A 18 -9.72 19.16 -17.77
C PHE A 18 -9.72 20.22 -16.69
N PHE A 19 -10.82 20.35 -15.97
CA PHE A 19 -10.97 21.25 -14.84
C PHE A 19 -11.38 20.45 -13.62
N GLN A 20 -10.74 20.76 -12.48
CA GLN A 20 -11.01 20.10 -11.21
C GLN A 20 -11.40 21.15 -10.18
N TYR A 21 -12.55 20.96 -9.56
CA TYR A 21 -13.07 21.86 -8.53
C TYR A 21 -13.27 21.10 -7.22
N PRO A 22 -12.76 21.61 -6.08
CA PRO A 22 -13.10 21.06 -4.79
C PRO A 22 -14.58 21.36 -4.50
N VAL A 23 -15.32 20.33 -4.10
CA VAL A 23 -16.73 20.43 -3.70
C VAL A 23 -16.94 19.70 -2.38
N SER A 24 -17.91 20.14 -1.59
CA SER A 24 -18.32 19.41 -0.38
C SER A 24 -18.93 18.04 -0.74
N LEU A 25 -19.13 17.18 0.26
CA LEU A 25 -19.82 15.91 0.03
C LEU A 25 -21.30 16.19 -0.27
N GLY A 26 -21.78 15.72 -1.42
CA GLY A 26 -23.15 15.94 -1.83
C GLY A 26 -23.47 15.39 -3.21
N ARG A 27 -24.75 15.49 -3.57
CA ARG A 27 -25.22 15.16 -4.91
C ARG A 27 -25.19 16.42 -5.78
N TYR A 28 -24.47 16.36 -6.89
CA TYR A 28 -24.30 17.48 -7.79
C TYR A 28 -24.97 17.23 -9.14
N LYS A 29 -25.52 18.31 -9.71
CA LYS A 29 -25.95 18.36 -11.10
C LYS A 29 -24.96 19.23 -11.87
N VAL A 30 -24.40 18.67 -12.94
CA VAL A 30 -23.48 19.38 -13.84
C VAL A 30 -24.23 19.77 -15.10
N ARG A 31 -24.04 21.00 -15.57
CA ARG A 31 -24.58 21.52 -16.83
C ARG A 31 -23.49 22.27 -17.57
N ALA A 32 -23.40 22.04 -18.87
CA ALA A 32 -22.66 22.88 -19.80
C ALA A 32 -23.64 23.61 -20.71
N THR A 33 -23.42 24.91 -20.89
CA THR A 33 -24.20 25.74 -21.80
C THR A 33 -23.22 26.55 -22.64
N ARG A 34 -23.43 26.53 -23.95
CA ARG A 34 -22.71 27.41 -24.87
C ARG A 34 -23.21 28.84 -24.70
N LEU A 35 -22.31 29.81 -24.61
CA LEU A 35 -22.66 31.22 -24.38
C LEU A 35 -22.67 32.06 -25.66
N ASP A 36 -22.01 31.59 -26.72
CA ASP A 36 -21.83 32.28 -27.99
C ASP A 36 -22.69 31.67 -29.11
N SER A 37 -22.96 32.47 -30.14
CA SER A 37 -23.69 32.03 -31.34
C SER A 37 -22.79 31.15 -32.21
N LYS A 38 -23.38 30.12 -32.81
CA LYS A 38 -22.65 29.25 -33.75
C LYS A 38 -22.27 30.02 -35.01
N ASP A 39 -20.98 30.07 -35.32
CA ASP A 39 -20.48 30.54 -36.60
C ASP A 39 -20.73 29.46 -37.67
N THR A 40 -21.29 29.88 -38.80
CA THR A 40 -21.64 29.00 -39.93
C THR A 40 -20.54 28.96 -41.00
N ASN A 41 -19.46 29.73 -40.84
CA ASN A 41 -18.34 29.73 -41.76
C ASN A 41 -17.60 28.39 -41.72
N SER A 42 -17.45 27.73 -42.87
CA SER A 42 -16.74 26.46 -43.02
C SER A 42 -15.25 26.53 -42.66
N CYS A 43 -14.69 27.73 -42.61
CA CYS A 43 -13.29 27.97 -42.21
C CYS A 43 -13.09 28.04 -40.69
N VAL A 44 -14.17 27.93 -39.89
CA VAL A 44 -14.10 28.06 -38.43
C VAL A 44 -14.52 26.74 -37.77
N GLY A 45 -13.59 26.12 -37.03
CA GLY A 45 -13.90 24.95 -36.20
C GLY A 45 -14.70 25.36 -34.97
N GLN A 46 -15.99 25.03 -34.93
CA GLN A 46 -16.92 25.45 -33.87
C GLN A 46 -17.67 24.28 -33.23
N GLU A 47 -16.91 23.36 -32.64
CA GLU A 47 -17.45 22.19 -31.97
C GLU A 47 -16.93 22.08 -30.53
N VAL A 48 -17.84 21.91 -29.58
CA VAL A 48 -17.51 21.57 -28.19
C VAL A 48 -18.15 20.22 -27.90
N ARG A 49 -17.32 19.24 -27.53
CA ARG A 49 -17.79 17.93 -27.10
C ARG A 49 -17.61 17.79 -25.60
N TRP A 50 -18.68 17.39 -24.92
CA TRP A 50 -18.58 16.97 -23.53
C TRP A 50 -17.85 15.63 -23.47
N GLY A 51 -16.65 15.63 -22.91
CA GLY A 51 -15.87 14.39 -22.75
C GLY A 51 -16.44 13.51 -21.64
N GLU A 52 -16.29 13.94 -20.39
CA GLU A 52 -16.76 13.20 -19.23
C GLU A 52 -16.99 14.14 -18.03
N ALA A 53 -17.90 13.74 -17.13
CA ALA A 53 -18.05 14.35 -15.80
C ALA A 53 -17.70 13.27 -14.76
N ARG A 54 -16.68 13.50 -13.93
CA ARG A 54 -16.28 12.54 -12.90
C ARG A 54 -16.31 13.17 -11.52
N GLY A 55 -17.01 12.52 -10.59
CA GLY A 55 -16.89 12.79 -9.16
C GLY A 55 -15.82 11.89 -8.55
N TYR A 56 -14.98 12.47 -7.69
CA TYR A 56 -14.06 11.71 -6.86
C TYR A 56 -14.63 11.69 -5.44
N LEU A 57 -15.03 10.51 -4.97
CA LEU A 57 -15.41 10.35 -3.57
C LEU A 57 -14.12 10.36 -2.74
N ALA A 58 -14.00 11.31 -1.83
CA ALA A 58 -12.90 11.35 -0.85
C ALA A 58 -13.05 10.29 0.26
N GLY A 59 -14.04 9.41 0.17
CA GLY A 59 -14.14 8.24 1.03
C GLY A 59 -12.93 7.35 0.77
N GLY A 60 -11.90 7.51 1.61
CA GLY A 60 -10.74 6.64 1.59
C GLY A 60 -11.19 5.20 1.76
N VAL A 61 -10.64 4.30 0.96
CA VAL A 61 -10.70 2.88 1.29
C VAL A 61 -9.97 2.73 2.62
N ALA A 62 -10.70 2.34 3.66
CA ALA A 62 -10.07 1.94 4.91
C ALA A 62 -9.46 0.55 4.68
N PHE A 63 -8.14 0.48 4.77
CA PHE A 63 -7.44 -0.78 4.72
C PHE A 63 -7.22 -1.29 6.15
N PRO A 64 -7.14 -2.62 6.35
CA PRO A 64 -6.81 -3.16 7.67
C PRO A 64 -5.47 -2.63 8.19
N ASP A 65 -5.33 -2.42 9.50
CA ASP A 65 -4.12 -1.84 10.09
C ASP A 65 -2.85 -2.73 9.94
N ASN A 66 -3.01 -3.99 9.53
CA ASN A 66 -1.94 -4.98 9.41
C ASN A 66 -1.47 -5.23 7.97
N VAL A 67 -1.75 -4.33 7.03
CA VAL A 67 -1.27 -4.45 5.64
C VAL A 67 -0.33 -3.31 5.27
N ASN A 68 0.72 -3.64 4.52
CA ASN A 68 1.58 -2.64 3.90
C ASN A 68 1.10 -2.36 2.48
N LEU A 69 0.79 -1.11 2.18
CA LEU A 69 0.30 -0.68 0.87
C LEU A 69 1.37 0.12 0.15
N VAL A 70 1.49 -0.11 -1.15
CA VAL A 70 2.32 0.70 -2.02
C VAL A 70 1.42 1.42 -3.02
N ALA A 71 1.37 2.75 -2.92
CA ALA A 71 0.71 3.59 -3.90
C ALA A 71 1.68 3.87 -5.06
N MET A 72 1.24 3.59 -6.29
CA MET A 72 2.02 3.86 -7.50
C MET A 72 1.19 4.67 -8.50
N ARG A 73 1.85 5.58 -9.21
CA ARG A 73 1.28 6.29 -10.35
C ARG A 73 2.08 5.92 -11.58
N MET A 74 1.42 5.29 -12.55
CA MET A 74 2.04 4.88 -13.81
C MET A 74 1.42 5.65 -14.97
N ARG A 75 2.25 6.06 -15.94
CA ARG A 75 1.78 6.63 -17.21
C ARG A 75 1.37 5.47 -18.12
N ALA A 76 0.10 5.42 -18.48
CA ALA A 76 -0.38 4.41 -19.43
C ALA A 76 0.05 4.79 -20.86
N THR A 77 0.93 3.98 -21.45
CA THR A 77 1.21 3.98 -22.89
C THR A 77 0.61 2.71 -23.46
N ASP A 78 -0.66 2.75 -23.90
CA ASP A 78 -1.47 1.75 -24.64
C ASP A 78 -1.33 0.25 -24.35
N ASN A 79 -0.64 -0.17 -23.28
CA ASN A 79 -0.42 -1.58 -22.97
C ASN A 79 -0.32 -1.85 -21.46
N LEU A 80 -1.01 -1.04 -20.64
CA LEU A 80 -1.19 -1.34 -19.22
C LEU A 80 -2.32 -2.37 -19.07
N SER A 81 -2.02 -3.62 -19.39
CA SER A 81 -2.92 -4.76 -19.18
C SER A 81 -2.78 -5.32 -17.76
N GLN A 82 -3.69 -6.23 -17.34
CA GLN A 82 -3.51 -6.99 -16.08
C GLN A 82 -2.18 -7.76 -16.01
N ARG A 83 -1.50 -7.98 -17.14
CA ARG A 83 -0.16 -8.59 -17.15
C ARG A 83 0.91 -7.66 -16.57
N SER A 84 0.73 -6.35 -16.68
CA SER A 84 1.69 -5.34 -16.21
C SER A 84 1.74 -5.24 -14.69
N SER A 85 0.65 -5.55 -13.97
CA SER A 85 0.67 -5.61 -12.50
C SER A 85 1.53 -6.75 -11.96
N ARG A 86 1.65 -7.86 -12.71
CA ARG A 86 2.50 -9.02 -12.35
C ARG A 86 4.00 -8.78 -12.55
N LEU A 87 4.39 -7.66 -13.15
CA LEU A 87 5.80 -7.31 -13.38
C LEU A 87 6.40 -6.50 -12.22
N ILE A 88 5.59 -6.08 -11.26
CA ILE A 88 6.02 -5.25 -10.16
C ILE A 88 6.54 -6.16 -9.04
N ASN A 89 7.84 -6.03 -8.76
CA ASN A 89 8.52 -6.81 -7.73
C ASN A 89 9.15 -5.86 -6.72
N TYR A 90 9.11 -6.24 -5.44
CA TYR A 90 9.74 -5.50 -4.35
C TYR A 90 10.69 -6.39 -3.57
N ILE A 91 11.86 -5.85 -3.23
CA ILE A 91 12.72 -6.43 -2.20
C ILE A 91 12.32 -5.75 -0.89
N VAL A 92 11.60 -6.47 -0.04
CA VAL A 92 11.09 -5.94 1.22
C VAL A 92 11.80 -6.59 2.40
N THR A 93 11.98 -5.83 3.47
CA THR A 93 12.42 -6.35 4.77
C THR A 93 11.47 -5.84 5.83
N ARG A 94 11.00 -6.76 6.67
CA ARG A 94 10.05 -6.43 7.73
C ARG A 94 10.72 -5.54 8.79
N LYS A 95 9.95 -4.60 9.33
CA LYS A 95 10.31 -3.89 10.56
C LYS A 95 9.66 -4.60 11.74
N LEU A 96 10.47 -4.96 12.72
CA LEU A 96 10.04 -5.70 13.90
C LEU A 96 10.55 -4.98 15.15
N PRO A 97 9.73 -4.87 16.22
CA PRO A 97 10.21 -4.42 17.51
C PRO A 97 11.17 -5.48 18.08
N VAL A 98 12.21 -5.02 18.77
CA VAL A 98 13.23 -5.87 19.41
C VAL A 98 13.05 -5.74 20.92
N TRP A 99 13.03 -6.86 21.63
CA TRP A 99 12.94 -6.83 23.09
C TRP A 99 14.32 -6.86 23.74
N SER A 100 14.47 -6.13 24.83
CA SER A 100 15.60 -6.25 25.75
C SER A 100 15.12 -6.23 27.20
N ALA A 101 15.86 -6.87 28.10
CA ALA A 101 15.54 -6.87 29.53
C ALA A 101 15.60 -5.45 30.13
N ASP A 102 16.49 -4.59 29.62
CA ASP A 102 16.77 -3.27 30.19
C ASP A 102 15.75 -2.20 29.76
N SER A 103 15.34 -2.21 28.49
CA SER A 103 14.48 -1.17 27.90
C SER A 103 13.14 -1.68 27.39
N GLY A 104 12.87 -2.98 27.51
CA GLY A 104 11.66 -3.59 26.96
C GLY A 104 11.65 -3.58 25.44
N TRP A 105 10.48 -3.31 24.85
CA TRP A 105 10.30 -3.29 23.39
C TRP A 105 10.79 -1.98 22.77
N SER A 106 11.63 -2.10 21.74
CA SER A 106 11.99 -0.98 20.88
C SER A 106 10.84 -0.57 19.95
N SER A 107 10.97 0.60 19.32
CA SER A 107 10.24 0.89 18.09
C SER A 107 10.59 -0.14 16.99
N ALA A 108 9.71 -0.30 16.01
CA ALA A 108 9.92 -1.26 14.94
C ALA A 108 11.14 -0.87 14.08
N VAL A 109 12.13 -1.76 14.03
CA VAL A 109 13.38 -1.57 13.27
C VAL A 109 13.51 -2.64 12.20
N THR A 110 14.16 -2.30 11.08
CA THR A 110 14.40 -3.26 10.00
C THR A 110 15.23 -4.44 10.51
N LYS A 111 14.66 -5.64 10.50
CA LYS A 111 15.30 -6.82 11.13
C LYS A 111 14.98 -8.09 10.36
N ARG A 112 15.98 -8.97 10.25
CA ARG A 112 15.90 -10.32 9.65
C ARG A 112 16.12 -11.44 10.69
N SER A 113 15.89 -11.09 11.95
CA SER A 113 16.12 -11.98 13.10
C SER A 113 15.05 -13.07 13.16
N ILE A 114 15.49 -14.29 13.44
CA ILE A 114 14.60 -15.42 13.69
C ILE A 114 13.79 -15.18 14.96
N ALA A 115 14.42 -14.74 16.06
CA ALA A 115 13.76 -14.55 17.35
C ALA A 115 12.64 -13.51 17.29
N TRP A 116 12.89 -12.38 16.61
CA TRP A 116 11.90 -11.31 16.52
C TRP A 116 10.79 -11.62 15.52
N ALA A 117 11.08 -12.37 14.45
CA ALA A 117 10.04 -12.90 13.58
C ALA A 117 9.17 -13.94 14.31
N TYR A 118 9.79 -14.80 15.10
CA TYR A 118 9.11 -15.80 15.94
C TYR A 118 8.20 -15.13 16.96
N THR A 119 8.68 -14.07 17.60
CA THR A 119 7.87 -13.31 18.57
C THR A 119 6.72 -12.55 17.90
N ASP A 120 6.92 -12.03 16.69
CA ASP A 120 5.84 -11.39 15.91
C ASP A 120 4.70 -12.37 15.62
N ILE A 121 5.01 -13.61 15.21
CA ILE A 121 4.01 -14.68 14.99
C ILE A 121 3.19 -14.93 16.28
N LEU A 122 3.83 -14.92 17.45
CA LEU A 122 3.17 -15.16 18.72
C LEU A 122 2.29 -13.99 19.19
N ARG A 123 2.74 -12.75 18.99
CA ARG A 123 2.10 -11.55 19.58
C ARG A 123 1.09 -10.89 18.67
N ALA A 124 1.28 -10.99 17.36
CA ALA A 124 0.52 -10.19 16.41
C ALA A 124 -0.97 -10.52 16.42
N SER A 125 -1.79 -9.53 16.07
CA SER A 125 -3.24 -9.69 15.91
C SER A 125 -3.64 -10.65 14.77
N TYR A 126 -2.73 -10.88 13.82
CA TYR A 126 -2.87 -11.83 12.71
C TYR A 126 -2.13 -13.16 12.96
N GLY A 127 -1.62 -13.37 14.17
CA GLY A 127 -1.01 -14.64 14.62
C GLY A 127 -1.67 -15.13 15.90
N ALA A 128 -0.89 -15.71 16.81
CA ALA A 128 -1.41 -16.36 18.02
C ALA A 128 -1.97 -15.39 19.08
N LYS A 129 -1.72 -14.07 18.93
CA LYS A 129 -2.25 -13.00 19.80
C LYS A 129 -1.98 -13.22 21.30
N LEU A 130 -0.82 -13.77 21.63
CA LEU A 130 -0.38 -14.01 23.00
C LEU A 130 0.15 -12.73 23.65
N THR A 131 -0.05 -12.64 24.97
CA THR A 131 0.59 -11.62 25.80
C THR A 131 2.05 -11.95 26.03
N ASP A 132 2.87 -10.93 26.30
CA ASP A 132 4.31 -11.09 26.57
C ASP A 132 4.60 -12.08 27.71
N THR A 133 3.73 -12.16 28.72
CA THR A 133 3.83 -13.09 29.85
C THR A 133 3.71 -14.57 29.48
N ARG A 134 3.21 -14.87 28.27
CA ARG A 134 3.06 -16.23 27.72
C ARG A 134 4.24 -16.62 26.83
N ILE A 135 5.25 -15.75 26.70
CA ILE A 135 6.38 -15.91 25.81
C ILE A 135 7.66 -15.78 26.63
N ASP A 136 8.57 -16.75 26.51
CA ASP A 136 9.89 -16.65 27.13
C ASP A 136 10.78 -15.68 26.34
N LEU A 137 10.58 -14.38 26.56
CA LEU A 137 11.31 -13.31 25.89
C LEU A 137 12.80 -13.32 26.25
N ALA A 138 13.15 -13.79 27.46
CA ALA A 138 14.54 -13.91 27.89
C ALA A 138 15.28 -14.99 27.10
N ALA A 139 14.68 -16.18 26.95
CA ALA A 139 15.24 -17.24 26.13
C ALA A 139 15.34 -16.83 24.66
N LEU A 140 14.32 -16.15 24.11
CA LEU A 140 14.36 -15.65 22.74
C LEU A 140 15.45 -14.58 22.52
N ALA A 141 15.69 -13.71 23.49
CA ALA A 141 16.79 -12.74 23.42
C ALA A 141 18.16 -13.42 23.42
N GLN A 142 18.34 -14.47 24.24
CA GLN A 142 19.57 -15.29 24.23
C GLN A 142 19.76 -16.00 22.89
N LEU A 143 18.69 -16.59 22.35
CA LEU A 143 18.71 -17.22 21.03
C LEU A 143 18.99 -16.22 19.90
N ASP A 144 18.48 -14.99 19.99
CA ASP A 144 18.79 -13.93 19.02
C ASP A 144 20.29 -13.65 18.94
N GLN A 145 20.99 -13.62 20.09
CA GLN A 145 22.44 -13.43 20.14
C GLN A 145 23.17 -14.61 19.49
N VAL A 146 22.77 -15.84 19.82
CA VAL A 146 23.37 -17.06 19.24
C VAL A 146 23.17 -17.09 17.73
N TRP A 147 21.95 -16.87 17.24
CA TRP A 147 21.65 -16.88 15.80
C TRP A 147 22.32 -15.72 15.07
N THR A 148 22.34 -14.53 15.65
CA THR A 148 23.02 -13.36 15.07
C THR A 148 24.52 -13.61 14.94
N SER A 149 25.17 -14.17 15.96
CA SER A 149 26.61 -14.48 15.91
C SER A 149 26.97 -15.53 14.85
N ARG A 150 26.06 -16.46 14.56
CA ARG A 150 26.20 -17.46 13.48
C ARG A 150 25.81 -16.92 12.10
N GLY A 151 25.18 -15.76 12.04
CA GLY A 151 24.63 -15.18 10.81
C GLY A 151 23.32 -15.83 10.34
N ASP A 152 22.66 -16.62 11.20
CA ASP A 152 21.38 -17.25 10.92
C ASP A 152 20.27 -16.16 10.83
N LYS A 153 19.40 -16.24 9.81
CA LYS A 153 18.35 -15.25 9.52
C LYS A 153 17.06 -15.93 9.08
N PHE A 154 15.94 -15.20 9.19
CA PHE A 154 14.66 -15.63 8.65
C PHE A 154 14.14 -14.65 7.58
N ASP A 155 13.95 -15.17 6.37
CA ASP A 155 13.43 -14.42 5.21
C ASP A 155 12.28 -15.19 4.53
N GLY A 156 11.50 -15.92 5.33
CA GLY A 156 10.36 -16.68 4.82
C GLY A 156 9.20 -15.78 4.41
N VAL A 157 8.52 -16.17 3.34
CA VAL A 157 7.25 -15.58 2.90
C VAL A 157 6.12 -16.58 3.18
N PHE A 158 5.04 -16.10 3.79
CA PHE A 158 3.81 -16.86 3.97
C PHE A 158 2.78 -16.36 2.96
N ASP A 159 2.69 -17.05 1.82
CA ASP A 159 1.78 -16.75 0.71
C ASP A 159 0.47 -17.55 0.76
N GLN A 160 0.41 -18.55 1.64
CA GLN A 160 -0.76 -19.35 1.95
C GLN A 160 -1.05 -19.31 3.45
N GLN A 161 -2.31 -19.54 3.80
CA GLN A 161 -2.71 -19.66 5.21
C GLN A 161 -2.03 -20.90 5.81
N VAL A 162 -1.32 -20.68 6.91
CA VAL A 162 -0.68 -21.72 7.71
C VAL A 162 -1.10 -21.56 9.16
N THR A 163 -1.00 -22.62 9.94
CA THR A 163 -1.20 -22.53 11.39
C THR A 163 -0.05 -21.79 12.06
N ASP A 164 -0.30 -21.18 13.22
CA ASP A 164 0.76 -20.53 14.00
C ASP A 164 1.89 -21.52 14.32
N TRP A 165 1.56 -22.75 14.68
CA TRP A 165 2.55 -23.79 14.97
C TRP A 165 3.46 -24.12 13.78
N GLU A 166 2.91 -24.19 12.57
CA GLU A 166 3.69 -24.39 11.35
C GLU A 166 4.59 -23.19 11.06
N ALA A 167 4.08 -21.97 11.22
CA ALA A 167 4.86 -20.75 11.03
C ALA A 167 6.04 -20.68 12.02
N LEU A 168 5.80 -20.96 13.30
CA LEU A 168 6.82 -21.05 14.34
C LEU A 168 7.85 -22.12 14.02
N THR A 169 7.41 -23.30 13.59
CA THR A 169 8.30 -24.40 13.21
C THR A 169 9.19 -24.01 12.03
N ARG A 170 8.64 -23.36 11.00
CA ARG A 170 9.41 -22.89 9.84
C ARG A 170 10.45 -21.84 10.24
N ALA A 171 10.09 -20.88 11.08
CA ALA A 171 11.01 -19.86 11.57
C ALA A 171 12.13 -20.46 12.44
N ALA A 172 11.78 -21.29 13.43
CA ALA A 172 12.75 -21.88 14.37
C ALA A 172 13.76 -22.81 13.68
N ARG A 173 13.37 -23.51 12.62
CA ARG A 173 14.26 -24.39 11.83
C ARG A 173 15.46 -23.64 11.26
N CYS A 174 15.31 -22.38 10.87
CA CYS A 174 16.44 -21.55 10.40
C CYS A 174 17.52 -21.39 11.49
N GLY A 175 17.13 -21.46 12.76
CA GLY A 175 18.00 -21.39 13.93
C GLY A 175 18.39 -22.76 14.52
N ARG A 176 18.04 -23.86 13.84
CA ARG A 176 18.21 -25.24 14.35
C ARG A 176 17.49 -25.48 15.69
N ALA A 177 16.32 -24.85 15.85
CA ALA A 177 15.48 -24.98 17.03
C ALA A 177 14.10 -25.54 16.67
N VAL A 178 13.36 -25.96 17.69
CA VAL A 178 11.98 -26.43 17.58
C VAL A 178 11.10 -25.72 18.61
N PRO A 179 9.85 -25.36 18.24
CA PRO A 179 8.87 -24.85 19.20
C PRO A 179 8.50 -25.94 20.22
N PHE A 180 8.24 -25.53 21.46
CA PHE A 180 7.68 -26.39 22.51
C PHE A 180 6.59 -25.63 23.29
N LEU A 181 5.76 -26.38 24.02
CA LEU A 181 4.62 -25.89 24.83
C LEU A 181 4.75 -26.38 26.26
#